data_AF-A0A6J6J5M8-F1
#
_entry.id   AF-A0A6J6J5M8-F1
#
_cell.length_a   1.000
_cell.length_b   1.000
_cell.length_c   1.000
_cell.angle_alpha   90.00
_cell.angle_beta   90.00
_cell.angle_gamma   90.00
#
_symmetry.space_group_name_H-M   'P 1'
#
loop_
_entity.id
_entity.type
_entity.pdbx_description
1 polymer ?
#
loop_
_entity_poly.entity_id
_entity_poly.type
_entity_poly.pdbx_seq_one_letter_code
_entity_poly.pdbx_strand_id
1 'polypeptide(L)' 'MGSVPIAGMPFRMTGVDNWITLPAPLMGQHNAEVLGGLMGLDDERLAQLAEAGVIGERPVGT' A
#
# COMPACT_ATOMS: atom_id res chain seq x y z
N MET A 1 -8.80 -13.22 -3.96
CA MET A 1 -9.16 -12.37 -2.81
C MET A 1 -10.45 -12.88 -2.20
N GLY A 2 -10.64 -12.74 -0.89
CA GLY A 2 -11.82 -13.18 -0.16
C GLY A 2 -12.22 -12.18 0.92
N SER A 3 -13.34 -12.42 1.59
CA SER A 3 -13.81 -11.58 2.69
C SER A 3 -13.21 -12.07 4.01
N VAL A 4 -12.66 -11.14 4.81
CA VAL A 4 -12.17 -11.39 6.15
C VAL A 4 -12.87 -10.42 7.10
N PRO A 5 -13.55 -10.89 8.16
CA PRO A 5 -14.14 -9.99 9.15
C PRO A 5 -13.02 -9.29 9.92
N ILE A 6 -13.10 -7.96 10.01
CA ILE A 6 -12.15 -7.14 10.77
C ILE A 6 -12.95 -6.35 11.80
N ALA A 7 -12.43 -6.29 13.03
CA ALA A 7 -13.01 -5.44 14.06
C ALA A 7 -12.88 -3.97 13.64
N GLY A 8 -14.02 -3.29 13.49
CA GLY A 8 -14.08 -1.85 13.26
C GLY A 8 -13.86 -1.05 14.54
N MET A 9 -14.19 0.24 14.51
CA MET A 9 -14.11 1.10 15.69
C MET A 9 -15.14 0.66 16.76
N PRO A 10 -14.76 0.60 18.05
CA PRO A 10 -15.66 0.22 19.15
C PRO A 10 -16.66 1.31 19.55
N PHE A 11 -16.71 2.42 18.80
CA PHE A 11 -17.61 3.55 19.01
C PHE A 11 -18.08 4.10 17.66
N ARG A 12 -19.16 4.89 17.69
CA ARG A 12 -19.67 5.61 16.52
C ARG A 12 -19.32 7.08 16.60
N MET A 13 -19.12 7.71 15.45
CA MET A 13 -18.88 9.14 15.35
C MET A 13 -19.83 9.75 14.32
N THR A 14 -20.53 10.82 14.70
CA THR A 14 -21.43 11.54 13.78
C THR A 14 -20.63 12.02 12.57
N GLY A 15 -21.13 11.73 11.38
CA GLY A 15 -20.47 12.09 10.11
C GLY A 15 -19.43 11.09 9.60
N VAL A 16 -19.24 9.95 10.27
CA VAL A 16 -18.40 8.85 9.74
C VAL A 16 -19.26 7.61 9.52
N ASP A 17 -19.49 7.29 8.25
CA ASP A 17 -20.29 6.13 7.84
C ASP A 17 -19.53 4.81 7.98
N ASN A 18 -18.24 4.80 7.62
CA ASN A 18 -17.37 3.64 7.72
C ASN A 18 -15.91 4.05 7.90
N TRP A 19 -15.21 3.39 8.81
CA TRP A 19 -13.79 3.64 9.11
C TRP A 19 -12.84 2.82 8.24
N ILE A 20 -13.26 1.63 7.80
CA ILE A 20 -12.42 0.72 7.03
C ILE A 20 -13.01 0.64 5.62
N THR A 21 -12.51 1.48 4.72
CA THR A 21 -13.06 1.64 3.37
C THR A 21 -12.36 0.79 2.32
N LEU A 22 -11.17 0.28 2.64
CA LEU A 22 -10.33 -0.50 1.72
C LEU A 22 -9.63 -1.64 2.48
N PRO A 23 -9.27 -2.74 1.79
CA PRO A 23 -8.41 -3.77 2.36
C PRO A 23 -7.01 -3.21 2.68
N ALA A 24 -6.25 -3.95 3.49
CA ALA A 24 -4.84 -3.65 3.71
C ALA A 24 -4.07 -3.69 2.38
N PRO A 25 -3.14 -2.75 2.14
CA PRO A 25 -2.36 -2.73 0.91
C PRO A 25 -1.41 -3.93 0.85
N LEU A 26 -1.11 -4.38 -0.38
CA LEU A 26 -0.04 -5.36 -0.62
C LEU A 26 1.33 -4.69 -0.43
N MET A 27 2.36 -5.51 -0.22
CA MET A 27 3.74 -5.03 -0.23
C MET A 27 4.01 -4.30 -1.55
N GLY A 28 4.51 -3.07 -1.47
CA GLY A 28 4.86 -2.27 -2.63
C GLY A 28 3.70 -1.73 -3.49
N GLN A 29 2.42 -1.99 -3.14
CA GLN A 29 1.27 -1.62 -3.98
C GLN A 29 1.24 -0.14 -4.40
N HIS A 30 1.77 0.76 -3.55
CA HIS A 30 1.76 2.21 -3.79
C HIS A 30 3.16 2.78 -4.07
N ASN A 31 4.15 1.95 -4.41
CA ASN A 31 5.51 2.43 -4.67
C ASN A 31 5.55 3.44 -5.83
N ALA A 32 4.93 3.12 -6.97
CA ALA A 32 4.91 4.03 -8.12
C ALA A 32 4.13 5.32 -7.84
N GLU A 33 3.00 5.23 -7.14
CA GLU A 33 2.19 6.40 -6.75
C GLU A 33 2.97 7.35 -5.85
N VAL A 34 3.62 6.82 -4.80
CA VAL A 34 4.30 7.65 -3.80
C VAL A 34 5.68 8.09 -4.30
N LEU A 35 6.52 7.17 -4.77
CA LEU A 35 7.88 7.48 -5.19
C LEU A 35 7.88 8.22 -6.54
N GLY A 36 7.07 7.79 -7.50
CA GLY A 36 6.96 8.45 -8.79
C GLY A 36 6.07 9.68 -8.73
N GLY A 37 4.82 9.51 -8.27
CA GLY A 37 3.84 10.59 -8.26
C GLY A 37 4.12 11.71 -7.26
N LEU A 38 4.45 11.37 -6.01
CA LEU A 38 4.66 12.38 -4.96
C LEU A 38 6.11 12.84 -4.83
N MET A 39 7.08 11.94 -5.01
CA MET A 39 8.50 12.29 -4.91
C MET A 39 9.17 12.59 -6.26
N GLY A 40 8.49 12.36 -7.39
CA GLY A 40 8.97 12.74 -8.71
C GLY A 40 10.10 11.85 -9.25
N LEU A 41 10.23 10.60 -8.77
CA LEU A 41 11.15 9.64 -9.36
C LEU A 41 10.63 9.19 -10.72
N ASP A 42 11.50 9.16 -11.72
CA ASP A 42 11.15 8.60 -13.02
C ASP A 42 11.14 7.06 -13.01
N ASP A 43 10.59 6.49 -14.07
CA ASP A 43 10.44 5.03 -14.22
C ASP A 43 11.81 4.32 -14.19
N GLU A 44 12.86 4.96 -14.71
CA GLU A 44 14.22 4.41 -14.71
C GLU A 44 14.75 4.30 -13.28
N ARG A 45 14.56 5.33 -12.46
CA ARG A 45 14.98 5.33 -11.06
C ARG A 45 14.18 4.33 -10.24
N LEU A 46 12.88 4.20 -10.48
CA LEU A 46 12.05 3.19 -9.83
C LEU A 46 12.52 1.77 -10.17
N ALA A 47 12.85 1.51 -11.43
CA ALA A 47 13.38 0.23 -11.87
C ALA A 47 14.73 -0.10 -11.19
N GLN A 48 15.65 0.87 -11.12
CA GLN A 48 16.94 0.70 -10.43
C GLN A 48 16.76 0.34 -8.94
N LEU A 49 15.81 0.97 -8.26
CA LEU A 49 15.52 0.68 -6.85
C LEU A 49 14.93 -0.73 -6.66
N ALA A 50 14.07 -1.15 -7.60
CA ALA A 50 13.51 -2.50 -7.58
C ALA A 50 14.57 -3.57 -7.86
N GLU A 51 15.44 -3.36 -8.86
CA GLU A 51 16.54 -4.26 -9.19
C GLU A 51 17.54 -4.39 -8.04
N ALA A 52 17.85 -3.28 -7.37
CA ALA A 52 18.72 -3.26 -6.19
C ALA A 52 18.07 -3.89 -4.94
N GLY A 53 16.80 -4.30 -4.99
CA GLY A 53 16.07 -4.86 -3.86
C GLY A 53 15.76 -3.85 -2.74
N VAL A 54 15.87 -2.54 -3.02
CA VAL A 54 15.55 -1.47 -2.07
C VAL A 54 14.03 -1.35 -1.89
N ILE A 55 13.29 -1.55 -2.98
CA ILE A 55 11.82 -1.64 -2.99
C ILE A 55 11.39 -2.93 -3.69
N GLY A 56 10.18 -3.42 -3.41
CA GLY A 56 9.64 -4.62 -4.05
C GLY A 56 8.17 -4.84 -3.73
N GLU A 57 7.57 -5.82 -4.40
CA GLU A 57 6.14 -6.15 -4.29
C GLU A 57 5.86 -7.46 -3.53
N ARG A 58 6.93 -8.19 -3.16
CA ARG A 58 6.85 -9.49 -2.50
C ARG A 58 8.00 -9.63 -1.51
N PRO A 59 7.82 -10.37 -0.39
CA PRO A 59 8.90 -10.64 0.55
C PRO A 59 10.04 -11.43 -0.10
N VAL A 60 11.28 -11.05 0.22
CA VAL A 60 12.49 -11.82 -0.08
C VAL A 60 12.73 -12.85 1.02
N GLY A 61 11.91 -13.90 1.02
CA GLY A 61 12.05 -15.03 1.94
C GLY A 61 11.53 -16.30 1.28
N THR A 62 12.37 -17.35 1.29
CA THR A 62 12.05 -18.72 0.83
C THR A 62 10.80 -19.29 1.49
#